data_AF-A0A0A9GJY6-F1
#
_entry.id   AF-A0A0A9GJY6-F1
#
_cell.length_a   1.000
_cell.length_b   1.000
_cell.length_c   1.000
_cell.angle_alpha   90.00
_cell.angle_beta   90.00
_cell.angle_gamma   90.00
#
_symmetry.space_group_name_H-M   'P 1'
#
loop_
_entity.id
_entity.type
_entity.pdbx_description
1 polymer ?
#
loop_
_entity_poly.entity_id
_entity_poly.type
_entity_poly.pdbx_seq_one_letter_code
_entity_poly.pdbx_strand_id
1 'polypeptide(L)' 'MPRLESKRLALALKKEFDTTYGPAWHCIVGTSFGSYVTHSLGGFLYFSVDKVYVLLFRTAVEPLSYLR' A
#
# COMPACT_ATOMS: atom_id res chain seq x y z
N MET A 1 -11.51 14.81 16.34
CA MET A 1 -11.17 14.35 14.99
C MET A 1 -12.20 13.30 14.59
N PRO A 2 -12.90 13.45 13.45
CA PRO A 2 -13.81 12.41 12.97
C PRO A 2 -13.02 11.09 12.88
N ARG A 3 -13.66 9.97 13.21
CA ARG A 3 -13.03 8.65 13.14
C ARG A 3 -12.45 8.46 11.74
N LEU A 4 -11.13 8.56 11.61
CA LEU A 4 -10.44 8.25 10.36
C LEU A 4 -10.66 6.76 10.12
N GLU A 5 -11.48 6.44 9.14
CA GLU A 5 -11.74 5.05 8.76
C GLU A 5 -10.48 4.52 8.05
N SER A 6 -9.55 3.91 8.80
CA SER A 6 -8.24 3.43 8.29
C SER A 6 -8.39 2.61 7.01
N LYS A 7 -9.47 1.82 6.90
CA LYS A 7 -9.82 1.05 5.69
C LYS A 7 -10.07 1.94 4.46
N ARG A 8 -10.77 3.06 4.63
CA ARG A 8 -11.03 4.01 3.53
C ARG A 8 -9.75 4.73 3.11
N LEU A 9 -8.90 5.13 4.07
CA LEU A 9 -7.61 5.73 3.76
C LEU A 9 -6.70 4.74 3.03
N ALA A 10 -6.60 3.51 3.51
CA ALA A 10 -5.80 2.45 2.85
C ALA A 10 -6.29 2.18 1.41
N LEU A 11 -7.62 2.11 1.22
CA LEU A 11 -8.22 1.93 -0.10
C LEU A 11 -7.89 3.09 -1.04
N ALA A 12 -8.03 4.33 -0.57
CA ALA A 12 -7.77 5.53 -1.37
C ALA A 12 -6.30 5.59 -1.81
N LEU A 13 -5.37 5.41 -0.87
CA LEU A 13 -3.93 5.40 -1.16
C LEU A 13 -3.55 4.29 -2.13
N LYS A 14 -4.04 3.06 -1.90
CA LYS A 14 -3.80 1.94 -2.82
C LYS A 14 -4.28 2.27 -4.23
N LYS A 15 -5.52 2.77 -4.39
CA LYS A 15 -6.09 3.10 -5.69
C LYS A 15 -5.29 4.16 -6.42
N GLU A 16 -4.90 5.22 -5.71
CA GLU A 16 -4.12 6.32 -6.29
C GLU A 16 -2.75 5.83 -6.77
N PHE A 17 -2.06 5.01 -5.96
CA PHE A 17 -0.75 4.47 -6.31
C PHE A 17 -0.83 3.44 -7.44
N ASP A 18 -1.84 2.57 -7.44
CA ASP A 18 -2.09 1.64 -8.56
C ASP A 18 -2.32 2.40 -9.86
N THR A 19 -3.05 3.52 -9.80
CA THR A 19 -3.39 4.34 -10.98
C THR A 19 -2.18 5.12 -11.48
N THR A 20 -1.39 5.68 -10.56
CA THR A 20 -0.28 6.59 -10.87
C THR A 20 1.02 5.85 -11.22
N TYR A 21 1.32 4.77 -10.51
CA TYR A 21 2.61 4.06 -10.59
C TYR A 21 2.49 2.61 -11.09
N GLY A 22 1.28 2.22 -11.49
CA GLY A 22 0.95 0.88 -11.94
C GLY A 22 0.73 -0.11 -10.79
N PRO A 23 -0.11 -1.15 -11.00
CA PRO A 23 -0.39 -2.17 -10.00
C PRO A 23 0.80 -3.13 -9.77
N ALA A 24 0.84 -3.92 -8.69
CA ALA A 24 -0.12 -3.96 -7.59
C ALA A 24 0.49 -3.43 -6.28
N TRP A 25 -0.06 -2.32 -5.80
CA TRP A 25 0.23 -1.75 -4.51
C TRP A 25 -0.63 -2.37 -3.42
N HIS A 26 -0.07 -2.43 -2.23
CA HIS A 26 -0.71 -2.81 -0.98
C HIS A 26 -0.56 -1.66 -0.01
N CYS A 27 -1.60 -1.40 0.80
CA CYS A 27 -1.59 -0.32 1.78
C CYS A 27 -2.10 -0.83 3.12
N ILE A 28 -1.33 -0.58 4.18
CA ILE A 28 -1.66 -0.88 5.57
C ILE A 28 -1.69 0.44 6.33
N VAL A 29 -2.78 0.69 7.05
CA VAL A 29 -2.99 1.89 7.85
C VAL A 29 -3.45 1.47 9.24
N GLY A 30 -2.74 1.91 10.29
CA GLY A 30 -3.08 1.56 11.66
C GLY A 30 -2.28 2.33 12.69
N THR A 31 -2.66 2.22 13.96
CA THR A 31 -1.93 2.83 15.09
C THR A 31 -0.80 1.95 15.61
N SER A 32 -0.79 0.67 15.24
CA SER A 32 0.27 -0.30 15.52
C SER A 32 0.15 -1.49 14.56
N PHE A 33 1.26 -1.90 13.94
CA PHE A 33 1.36 -3.13 13.15
C PHE A 33 2.84 -3.55 13.01
N GLY A 34 3.05 -4.83 12.71
CA GLY A 34 4.33 -5.35 12.23
C GLY A 34 4.18 -5.88 10.82
N SER A 35 5.23 -5.81 10.00
CA SER A 35 5.22 -6.32 8.63
C SER A 35 6.55 -6.98 8.27
N TYR A 36 6.49 -8.10 7.57
CA TYR A 36 7.63 -8.73 6.93
C TYR A 36 7.22 -9.06 5.50
N VAL A 37 7.64 -8.22 4.55
CA VAL A 37 7.12 -8.25 3.17
C VAL A 37 8.24 -8.20 2.15
N THR A 38 8.13 -9.05 1.13
CA THR A 38 8.90 -8.92 -0.10
C THR A 38 8.21 -7.91 -1.00
N HIS A 39 8.98 -6.94 -1.50
CA HIS A 39 8.47 -5.85 -2.32
C HIS A 39 9.42 -5.56 -3.48
N SER A 40 8.90 -4.95 -4.53
CA SER A 40 9.69 -4.53 -5.68
C SER A 40 10.60 -3.36 -5.32
N LEU A 41 11.79 -3.31 -5.95
CA LEU A 41 12.72 -2.18 -5.81
C LEU A 41 12.03 -0.85 -6.12
N GLY A 42 12.25 0.16 -5.27
CA GLY A 42 11.65 1.48 -5.39
C GLY A 42 10.14 1.55 -5.11
N GLY A 43 9.50 0.41 -4.79
CA GLY A 43 8.08 0.31 -4.49
C GLY A 43 7.80 0.16 -3.01
N PHE A 44 8.49 0.89 -2.13
CA PHE A 44 8.29 0.80 -0.68
C PHE A 44 8.25 2.20 -0.07
N LEU A 45 7.25 2.45 0.78
CA LEU A 45 7.08 3.70 1.51
C LEU A 45 6.47 3.42 2.88
N TYR A 46 7.13 3.89 3.94
CA TYR A 46 6.65 3.79 5.31
C TYR A 46 6.78 5.13 6.01
N PHE A 47 5.68 5.66 6.54
CA PHE A 47 5.65 6.95 7.22
C PHE A 47 4.53 7.00 8.26
N SER A 48 4.50 8.07 9.04
CA SER A 48 3.43 8.35 9.98
C SER A 48 2.92 9.78 9.85
N VAL A 49 1.64 9.96 10.16
CA VAL A 49 1.02 11.27 10.37
C VAL A 49 0.30 11.19 11.71
N ASP A 50 0.71 12.03 12.65
CA ASP A 50 0.32 11.95 14.06
C ASP A 50 0.54 10.55 14.67
N LYS A 51 -0.55 9.85 15.04
CA LYS A 51 -0.53 8.53 15.66
C LYS A 51 -0.90 7.41 14.68
N VAL A 52 -0.96 7.72 13.38
CA VAL A 52 -1.35 6.78 12.33
C VAL A 52 -0.13 6.48 11.46
N TYR A 53 0.22 5.19 11.39
CA TYR A 53 1.27 4.68 10.55
C TYR A 53 0.68 4.20 9.23
N VAL A 54 1.40 4.46 8.14
CA VAL A 54 1.04 4.07 6.78
C VAL A 54 2.20 3.32 6.16
N LEU A 55 1.95 2.11 5.70
CA LEU A 55 2.87 1.28 4.94
C LEU A 55 2.27 1.03 3.56
N LEU A 56 2.99 1.45 2.52
CA LEU A 56 2.69 1.21 1.12
C LEU A 56 3.82 0.39 0.51
N PHE A 57 3.49 -0.71 -0.16
CA PHE A 57 4.49 -1.47 -0.91
C PHE A 57 3.91 -2.07 -2.19
N ARG A 58 4.74 -2.15 -3.24
CA ARG A 58 4.41 -2.74 -4.53
C ARG A 58 4.97 -4.16 -4.59
N THR A 59 4.16 -5.09 -5.09
CA THR A 59 4.59 -6.46 -5.41
C THR A 59 4.73 -6.63 -6.91
N ALA A 60 5.64 -7.49 -7.34
CA ALA A 60 5.65 -7.96 -8.72
C ALA A 60 4.38 -8.78 -8.97
N VAL A 61 3.62 -8.43 -10.01
CA VAL A 61 2.51 -9.25 -10.50
C VAL A 61 2.91 -9.65 -11.91
N GLU A 62 3.17 -10.93 -12.13
CA GLU A 62 3.33 -11.44 -13.49
C GLU A 62 1.94 -11.49 -14.15
N PRO A 63 1.70 -10.73 -15.23
CA PRO A 63 0.45 -10.83 -15.96
C PRO A 63 0.36 -12.24 -16.56
N LEU A 64 -0.73 -12.95 -16.29
CA LEU A 64 -1.01 -14.27 -16.87
C LEU A 64 -1.05 -14.26 -18.42
N SER A 65 -1.01 -13.09 -19.05
CA SER A 65 -0.88 -12.94 -20.51
C SER A 65 0.43 -13.46 -21.08
N TYR A 66 1.48 -13.66 -20.26
CA TYR A 66 2.75 -14.23 -20.70
C TYR A 66 2.77 -15.77 -20.73
N LEU A 67 1.75 -16.44 -20.19
CA LEU A 67 1.61 -17.90 -20.20
C LEU A 67 0.76 -18.42 -21.38
N ARG A 68 0.68 -17.66 -22.47
CA ARG A 68 0.03 -18.06 -23.73
C ARG A 68 1.03 -18.20 -24.86
#